data_AF-A0A6A0BEX1-F1
#
_entry.id   AF-A0A6A0BEX1-F1
#
_cell.length_a   1.000
_cell.length_b   1.000
_cell.length_c   1.000
_cell.angle_alpha   90.00
_cell.angle_beta   90.00
_cell.angle_gamma   90.00
#
_symmetry.space_group_name_H-M   'P 1'
#
loop_
_entity.id
_entity.type
_entity.pdbx_description
1 polymer ?
#
loop_
_entity_poly.entity_id
_entity_poly.type
_entity_poly.pdbx_seq_one_letter_code
_entity_poly.pdbx_strand_id
1 'polypeptide(L)' 'MGEAAQAYQTIEECAELIVAINKKVTRTPAPDSLDNVLDEIADVEMMLAQMRLTFGISDEMIAKRIEKNLPSWVSI' A
#
# COMPACT_ATOMS: atom_id res chain seq x y z
N MET A 1 -8.00 2.22 -18.65
CA MET A 1 -8.93 1.66 -17.65
C MET A 1 -9.68 2.80 -16.99
N GLY A 2 -11.00 2.69 -16.81
CA GLY A 2 -11.81 3.73 -16.15
C GLY A 2 -11.55 3.80 -14.64
N GLU A 3 -12.03 4.86 -13.98
CA GLU A 3 -11.86 5.12 -12.55
C GLU A 3 -12.24 3.91 -11.67
N ALA A 4 -13.41 3.29 -11.94
CA ALA A 4 -13.86 2.12 -11.19
C ALA A 4 -12.92 0.91 -11.33
N ALA A 5 -12.36 0.68 -12.51
CA ALA A 5 -11.44 -0.44 -12.74
C ALA A 5 -10.12 -0.26 -11.99
N GLN A 6 -9.60 0.97 -11.93
CA GLN A 6 -8.39 1.28 -11.15
C GLN A 6 -8.66 1.17 -9.64
N ALA A 7 -9.85 1.56 -9.18
CA ALA A 7 -10.25 1.39 -7.80
C ALA A 7 -10.35 -0.10 -7.41
N TYR A 8 -10.91 -0.95 -8.28
CA TYR A 8 -10.95 -2.39 -8.05
C TYR A 8 -9.55 -3.01 -7.99
N GLN A 9 -8.66 -2.63 -8.91
CA GLN A 9 -7.27 -3.09 -8.86
C GLN A 9 -6.59 -2.66 -7.55
N THR A 10 -6.79 -1.41 -7.11
CA THR A 10 -6.22 -0.93 -5.84
C THR A 10 -6.71 -1.76 -4.64
N ILE A 11 -7.99 -2.18 -4.66
CA ILE A 11 -8.56 -3.05 -3.62
C ILE A 11 -7.92 -4.44 -3.65
N GLU A 12 -7.66 -4.97 -4.85
CA GLU A 12 -7.00 -6.26 -5.06
C GLU A 12 -5.59 -6.27 -4.49
N GLU A 13 -4.72 -5.32 -4.89
CA GLU A 13 -3.34 -5.23 -4.37
C GLU A 13 -3.31 -5.05 -2.85
N CYS A 14 -4.24 -4.26 -2.29
CA CYS A 14 -4.35 -4.12 -0.84
C CYS A 14 -4.70 -5.44 -0.15
N ALA A 15 -5.55 -6.26 -0.77
CA ALA A 15 -5.90 -7.58 -0.25
C ALA A 15 -4.74 -8.57 -0.35
N GLU A 16 -3.99 -8.54 -1.45
CA GLU A 16 -2.79 -9.36 -1.65
C GLU A 16 -1.70 -9.00 -0.65
N LEU A 17 -1.45 -7.70 -0.41
CA LEU A 17 -0.55 -7.23 0.64
C LEU A 17 -0.94 -7.72 2.04
N ILE A 18 -2.23 -7.69 2.38
CA ILE A 18 -2.72 -8.23 3.67
C ILE A 18 -2.38 -9.73 3.80
N VAL A 19 -2.59 -10.50 2.73
CA VAL A 19 -2.29 -11.94 2.71
C VAL A 19 -0.78 -12.18 2.81
N ALA A 20 0.05 -11.42 2.08
CA ALA A 20 1.49 -11.52 2.10
C ALA A 20 2.07 -11.22 3.49
N ILE A 21 1.62 -10.12 4.12
CA ILE A 21 2.01 -9.75 5.48
C ILE A 21 1.63 -10.87 6.45
N ASN A 22 0.41 -11.39 6.37
CA ASN A 22 -0.03 -12.48 7.24
C ASN A 22 0.87 -13.71 7.09
N LYS A 23 1.12 -14.16 5.85
CA LYS A 23 2.06 -15.26 5.56
C LYS A 23 3.45 -15.02 6.17
N LYS A 24 3.96 -13.78 6.10
CA LYS A 24 5.26 -13.39 6.63
C LYS A 24 5.33 -13.41 8.16
N VAL A 25 4.27 -13.00 8.86
CA VAL A 25 4.27 -12.89 10.34
C VAL A 25 3.80 -14.16 11.05
N THR A 26 3.39 -15.19 10.30
CA THR A 26 3.02 -16.49 10.91
C THR A 26 4.21 -17.13 11.64
N ARG A 27 3.92 -18.12 12.50
CA ARG A 27 4.94 -18.88 13.25
C ARG A 27 5.88 -19.69 12.35
N THR A 28 5.50 -19.92 11.09
CA THR A 28 6.30 -20.68 10.12
C THR A 28 6.23 -19.97 8.77
N PRO A 29 6.96 -18.86 8.60
CA PRO A 29 6.96 -18.10 7.35
C PRO A 29 7.55 -18.94 6.21
N ALA A 30 6.97 -18.81 5.03
CA ALA A 30 7.57 -19.39 3.82
C ALA A 30 8.91 -18.70 3.50
N PRO A 31 9.90 -19.39 2.89
CA PRO A 31 11.21 -18.82 2.60
C PRO A 31 11.15 -17.55 1.73
N ASP A 32 10.18 -17.48 0.83
CA ASP A 32 9.88 -16.40 -0.12
C ASP A 32 8.90 -15.33 0.43
N SER A 33 8.43 -15.49 1.68
CA SER A 33 7.43 -14.59 2.25
C SER A 33 7.86 -13.13 2.37
N LEU A 34 9.16 -12.84 2.37
CA LEU A 34 9.65 -11.46 2.36
C LEU A 34 9.58 -10.85 0.96
N ASP A 35 9.98 -11.60 -0.07
CA ASP A 35 9.94 -11.14 -1.46
C ASP A 35 8.49 -10.90 -1.88
N ASN A 36 7.58 -11.80 -1.51
CA ASN A 36 6.16 -11.59 -1.75
C ASN A 36 5.65 -10.31 -1.06
N VAL A 37 6.04 -10.02 0.18
CA VAL A 37 5.64 -8.76 0.84
C VAL A 37 6.21 -7.55 0.11
N LEU A 38 7.44 -7.63 -0.40
CA LEU A 38 8.08 -6.55 -1.14
C LEU A 38 7.33 -6.26 -2.45
N ASP A 39 6.96 -7.31 -3.19
CA ASP A 39 6.20 -7.19 -4.44
C ASP A 39 4.84 -6.54 -4.18
N GLU A 40 4.06 -7.03 -3.21
CA GLU A 40 2.74 -6.44 -2.92
C GLU A 40 2.83 -5.00 -2.40
N ILE A 41 3.90 -4.62 -1.69
CA ILE A 41 4.12 -3.22 -1.29
C ILE A 41 4.31 -2.36 -2.54
N ALA A 42 5.14 -2.82 -3.50
CA ALA A 42 5.39 -2.07 -4.73
C ALA A 42 4.12 -1.92 -5.57
N ASP A 43 3.30 -2.98 -5.67
CA ASP A 43 2.03 -2.95 -6.41
C ASP A 43 1.02 -2.01 -5.75
N VAL A 44 0.89 -2.04 -4.42
CA VAL A 44 0.07 -1.06 -3.67
C VAL A 44 0.59 0.36 -3.86
N GLU A 45 1.90 0.61 -3.80
CA GLU A 45 2.46 1.95 -4.02
C GLU A 45 2.13 2.49 -5.42
N MET A 46 2.26 1.65 -6.44
CA MET A 46 1.88 1.99 -7.82
C MET A 46 0.39 2.33 -7.92
N MET A 47 -0.48 1.50 -7.33
CA MET A 47 -1.92 1.72 -7.37
C MET A 47 -2.34 2.98 -6.60
N LEU A 48 -1.71 3.26 -5.45
CA LEU A 48 -1.93 4.49 -4.71
C LEU A 48 -1.47 5.73 -5.50
N ALA A 49 -0.35 5.66 -6.21
CA ALA A 49 0.10 6.73 -7.10
C ALA A 49 -0.93 6.99 -8.22
N GLN A 50 -1.49 5.92 -8.80
CA GLN A 50 -2.54 6.03 -9.80
C GLN A 50 -3.83 6.64 -9.24
N MET A 51 -4.25 6.24 -8.02
CA MET A 51 -5.39 6.84 -7.33
C MET A 51 -5.20 8.33 -7.04
N ARG A 52 -3.98 8.75 -6.66
CA ARG A 52 -3.68 10.17 -6.45
C ARG A 52 -3.92 10.99 -7.72
N LEU A 53 -3.45 10.49 -8.87
CA LEU A 53 -3.68 11.14 -10.16
C LEU A 53 -5.16 11.21 -10.51
N THR A 54 -5.88 10.09 -10.34
CA THR A 54 -7.31 9.98 -10.64
C THR A 54 -8.17 10.92 -9.81
N PHE A 55 -7.82 11.13 -8.53
CA PHE A 55 -8.57 12.00 -7.63
C PHE A 55 -8.01 13.43 -7.51
N GLY A 56 -6.96 13.78 -8.27
CA GLY A 56 -6.30 15.09 -8.19
C GLY A 56 -5.68 15.38 -6.81
N ILE A 57 -5.19 14.35 -6.13
CA ILE A 57 -4.55 14.45 -4.82
C ILE A 57 -3.05 14.67 -5.02
N SER A 58 -2.52 15.78 -4.51
CA SER A 58 -1.08 16.05 -4.56
C SER A 58 -0.32 15.39 -3.42
N ASP A 59 0.99 15.20 -3.61
CA ASP A 59 1.88 14.70 -2.56
C ASP A 59 1.89 15.62 -1.33
N GLU A 60 1.78 16.93 -1.52
CA GLU A 60 1.69 17.89 -0.42
C GLU A 60 0.42 17.67 0.44
N MET A 61 -0.71 17.37 -0.20
CA MET A 61 -1.97 17.08 0.52
C MET A 61 -1.85 15.82 1.37
N ILE A 62 -1.18 14.79 0.85
CA ILE A 62 -0.92 13.53 1.58
C ILE A 62 0.10 13.76 2.69
N ALA A 63 1.22 14.43 2.42
CA ALA A 63 2.26 14.71 3.40
C ALA A 63 1.71 15.47 4.61
N LYS A 64 0.89 16.51 4.39
CA LYS A 64 0.20 17.25 5.47
C LYS A 64 -0.71 16.36 6.31
N ARG A 65 -1.38 15.38 5.69
CA ARG A 65 -2.23 14.42 6.42
C ARG A 65 -1.41 13.39 7.19
N ILE A 66 -0.28 12.94 6.64
CA ILE A 66 0.64 12.04 7.32
C ILE A 66 1.23 12.74 8.54
N GLU A 67 1.81 13.94 8.38
CA GLU A 67 2.40 14.71 9.47
C GLU A 67 1.42 14.93 10.62
N LYS A 68 0.17 15.27 10.31
CA LYS A 68 -0.89 15.42 11.31
C LYS A 68 -1.19 14.14 12.09
N ASN A 69 -1.02 12.98 11.46
CA ASN A 69 -1.41 11.67 12.01
C ASN A 69 -0.20 10.84 12.49
N LEU A 70 1.03 11.32 12.31
CA LEU A 70 2.23 10.61 12.73
C LEU A 70 2.21 10.44 14.25
N PRO A 71 2.27 9.20 14.76
CA PRO A 71 2.44 8.98 16.18
C PRO A 71 3.76 9.56 16.66
N SER A 72 3.80 10.09 17.88
CA SER A 72 4.98 10.76 18.45
C SER A 72 6.23 9.87 18.57
N TRP A 73 6.10 8.56 18.38
CA TRP A 73 7.18 7.58 18.46
C TRP A 73 7.72 7.14 17.09
N VAL A 74 7.15 7.64 15.99
CA VAL A 74 7.66 7.41 14.63
C VAL A 74 8.66 8.51 14.29
N SER A 75 9.94 8.14 14.16
CA SER A 75 10.99 9.01 13.63
C SER A 75 11.30 8.57 12.20
N ILE A 76 11.07 9.45 11.22
CA ILE A 76 11.47 9.25 9.82
C ILE A 76 12.77 10.02 9.59
#